data_AF-A0A158PF84-F1
#
_entry.id   AF-A0A158PF84-F1
#
_cell.length_a   1.000
_cell.length_b   1.000
_cell.length_c   1.000
_cell.angle_alpha   90.00
_cell.angle_beta   90.00
_cell.angle_gamma   90.00
#
_symmetry.space_group_name_H-M   'P 1'
#
loop_
_entity.id
_entity.type
_entity.pdbx_description
1 polymer ?
#
loop_
_entity_poly.entity_id
_entity_poly.type
_entity_poly.pdbx_seq_one_letter_code
_entity_poly.pdbx_strand_id
1 'polypeptide(L)'
;MTMNVMIMANENEVEVTIVRENTITAQGRNLGPTASSLLETNNFLEAEVVRMRNELSCTSIRIRALENELRRDDAIKLVNSLKREIESMQAAVDLRLVDYKRMEYELSTVREKERMWKLEKVELERKLSEREAVFRAIESIKREFGGQLEQLNNQITGGRPPRMLSAPPLSDLCLPSPSQSPTTMQSDQCASTVIPTVTTCPSIGALTDITELELIDSYEDTETSECNVDIMAIGEQTLQPH
;
A
#
# COMPACT_ATOMS: atom_id res chain seq x y z
N MET A 1 10.68 56.32 26.41
CA MET A 1 11.55 56.21 25.23
C MET A 1 11.03 57.16 24.17
N THR A 2 11.71 58.29 24.01
CA THR A 2 11.37 59.38 23.09
C THR A 2 11.92 59.04 21.70
N MET A 3 11.05 58.89 20.70
CA MET A 3 11.47 58.74 19.30
C MET A 3 11.77 60.12 18.72
N ASN A 4 13.06 60.38 18.48
CA ASN A 4 13.52 61.52 17.70
C ASN A 4 13.07 61.34 16.25
N VAL A 5 12.09 62.11 15.81
CA VAL A 5 11.72 62.25 14.39
C VAL A 5 12.66 63.29 13.79
N MET A 6 13.70 62.80 13.10
CA MET A 6 14.63 63.63 12.35
C MET A 6 13.96 63.98 11.01
N ILE A 7 13.44 65.21 10.91
CA ILE A 7 12.90 65.78 9.67
C ILE A 7 14.09 65.99 8.73
N MET A 8 14.25 65.06 7.78
CA MET A 8 15.17 65.20 6.66
C MET A 8 14.58 66.26 5.72
N ALA A 9 14.96 67.52 5.93
CA ALA A 9 14.67 68.57 4.97
C ALA A 9 15.29 68.18 3.62
N ASN A 10 14.44 68.14 2.60
CA ASN A 10 14.74 67.67 1.27
C ASN A 10 15.73 68.64 0.61
N GLU A 11 17.02 68.27 0.56
CA GLU A 11 18.09 69.08 -0.04
C GLU A 11 17.78 69.50 -1.50
N ASN A 12 16.86 68.80 -2.16
CA ASN A 12 16.37 69.14 -3.50
C ASN A 12 15.53 70.43 -3.59
N GLU A 13 14.89 70.92 -2.52
CA GLU A 13 14.05 72.14 -2.60
C GLU A 13 14.87 73.44 -2.55
N VAL A 14 16.02 73.41 -1.87
CA VAL A 14 16.89 74.59 -1.75
C VAL A 14 17.63 74.87 -3.05
N GLU A 15 18.03 73.83 -3.78
CA GLU A 15 18.70 73.98 -5.09
C GLU A 15 17.79 74.59 -6.16
N VAL A 16 16.51 74.20 -6.19
CA VAL A 16 15.54 74.69 -7.19
C VAL A 16 15.25 76.18 -7.00
N THR A 17 15.30 76.68 -5.77
CA THR A 17 14.96 78.07 -5.44
C THR A 17 16.10 79.04 -5.83
N ILE A 18 17.36 78.65 -5.62
CA ILE A 18 18.54 79.46 -5.95
C ILE A 18 18.78 79.52 -7.47
N VAL A 19 18.53 78.43 -8.21
CA VAL A 19 18.66 78.43 -9.69
C VAL A 19 17.65 79.40 -10.33
N ARG A 20 16.41 79.44 -9.82
CA ARG A 20 15.34 80.33 -10.34
C ARG A 20 15.65 81.82 -10.17
N GLU A 21 16.31 82.21 -9.09
CA GLU A 21 16.61 83.61 -8.77
C GLU A 21 17.72 84.19 -9.67
N ASN A 22 18.66 83.35 -10.10
CA ASN A 22 19.73 83.73 -11.03
C ASN A 22 19.29 83.81 -12.50
N THR A 23 18.29 83.02 -12.93
CA THR A 23 17.78 83.09 -14.31
C THR A 23 17.00 84.39 -14.57
N ILE A 24 16.31 84.92 -13.56
CA ILE A 24 15.46 86.12 -13.68
C ILE A 24 16.30 87.41 -13.79
N THR A 25 17.49 87.47 -13.19
CA THR A 25 18.36 88.66 -13.23
C THR A 25 19.17 88.79 -14.53
N ALA A 26 19.30 87.73 -15.32
CA ALA A 26 19.94 87.76 -16.64
C ALA A 26 19.03 88.27 -17.77
N GLN A 27 17.70 88.21 -17.59
CA GLN A 27 16.71 88.52 -18.63
C GLN A 27 16.54 90.03 -18.90
N GLY A 28 17.05 90.90 -18.03
CA GLY A 28 16.88 92.36 -18.09
C GLY A 28 18.11 93.17 -18.53
N ARG A 29 19.22 92.52 -18.90
CA ARG A 29 20.43 93.22 -19.38
C ARG A 29 20.71 92.77 -20.80
N ASN A 30 20.93 93.72 -21.73
CA ASN A 30 21.32 93.45 -23.11
C ASN A 30 22.69 92.77 -23.14
N LEU A 31 22.72 91.46 -22.92
CA LEU A 31 23.89 90.62 -23.09
C LEU A 31 24.32 90.74 -24.57
N GLY A 32 25.60 91.03 -24.82
CA GLY A 32 26.11 91.06 -26.19
C GLY A 32 25.85 89.72 -26.92
N PRO A 33 25.90 89.68 -28.27
CA PRO A 33 25.49 88.52 -29.06
C PRO A 33 26.10 87.19 -28.59
N THR A 34 27.39 87.21 -28.21
CA THR A 34 28.10 86.04 -27.68
C THR A 34 27.53 85.55 -26.34
N ALA A 35 27.22 86.45 -25.41
CA ALA A 35 26.67 86.09 -24.10
C ALA A 35 25.22 85.59 -24.21
N SER A 36 24.44 86.15 -25.13
CA SER A 36 23.08 85.66 -25.44
C SER A 36 23.09 84.25 -26.05
N SER A 37 24.01 83.98 -27.00
CA SER A 37 24.17 82.65 -27.60
C SER A 37 24.62 81.59 -26.58
N LEU A 38 25.52 81.94 -25.66
CA LEU A 38 25.93 81.03 -24.58
C LEU A 38 24.76 80.71 -23.63
N LEU A 39 23.95 81.71 -23.26
CA LEU A 39 22.79 81.49 -22.41
C LEU A 39 21.77 80.55 -23.08
N GLU A 40 21.51 80.72 -24.38
CA GLU A 40 20.62 79.83 -25.14
C GLU A 40 21.15 78.39 -25.16
N THR A 41 22.44 78.20 -25.43
CA THR A 41 23.05 76.85 -25.39
C THR A 41 23.00 76.24 -23.99
N ASN A 42 23.19 77.03 -22.93
CA ASN A 42 23.11 76.54 -21.55
C ASN A 42 21.68 76.10 -21.21
N ASN A 43 20.67 76.92 -21.54
CA ASN A 43 19.26 76.55 -21.33
C ASN A 43 18.90 75.25 -22.05
N PHE A 44 19.40 75.05 -23.28
CA PHE A 44 19.21 73.81 -24.02
C PHE A 44 19.87 72.61 -23.32
N LEU A 45 21.12 72.76 -22.87
CA LEU A 45 21.84 71.71 -22.14
C LEU A 45 21.18 71.39 -20.79
N GLU A 46 20.72 72.38 -20.05
CA GLU A 46 19.98 72.19 -18.79
C GLU A 46 18.68 71.41 -19.02
N ALA A 47 17.91 71.79 -20.05
CA ALA A 47 16.70 71.06 -20.44
C ALA A 47 17.02 69.60 -20.81
N GLU A 48 18.10 69.36 -21.56
CA GLU A 48 18.54 68.02 -21.96
C GLU A 48 19.02 67.19 -20.75
N VAL A 49 19.72 67.80 -19.79
CA VAL A 49 20.11 67.14 -18.53
C VAL A 49 18.89 66.73 -17.73
N VAL A 50 17.88 67.59 -17.61
CA VAL A 50 16.62 67.25 -16.93
C VAL A 50 15.90 66.12 -17.66
N ARG A 51 15.84 66.16 -19.00
CA ARG A 51 15.25 65.10 -19.82
C ARG A 51 15.95 63.75 -19.59
N MET A 52 17.28 63.73 -19.63
CA MET A 52 18.08 62.51 -19.39
C MET A 52 17.92 61.99 -17.95
N ARG A 53 17.86 62.88 -16.95
CA ARG A 53 17.60 62.48 -15.55
C ARG A 53 16.24 61.80 -15.39
N ASN A 54 15.21 62.34 -16.05
CA ASN A 54 13.87 61.74 -16.04
C ASN A 54 13.85 60.38 -16.74
N GLU A 55 14.53 60.25 -17.87
CA GLU A 55 14.65 58.98 -18.61
C GLU A 55 15.40 57.92 -17.80
N LEU A 56 16.50 58.30 -17.13
CA LEU A 56 17.25 57.44 -16.24
C LEU A 56 16.41 56.98 -15.04
N SER A 57 15.64 57.89 -14.44
CA SER A 57 14.71 57.58 -13.35
C SER A 57 13.64 56.57 -13.79
N CYS A 58 13.02 56.80 -14.96
CA CYS A 58 12.04 55.88 -15.55
C CYS A 58 12.64 54.50 -15.80
N THR A 59 13.86 54.45 -16.36
CA THR A 59 14.58 53.20 -16.61
C THR A 59 14.91 52.47 -15.31
N SER A 60 15.34 53.18 -14.27
CA SER A 60 15.61 52.61 -12.94
C SER A 60 14.36 51.99 -12.29
N ILE A 61 13.20 52.65 -12.41
CA ILE A 61 11.92 52.08 -11.94
C ILE A 61 11.59 50.80 -12.70
N ARG A 62 11.74 50.82 -14.03
CA ARG A 62 11.49 49.64 -14.88
C ARG A 62 12.41 48.47 -14.54
N ILE A 63 13.70 48.72 -14.30
CA ILE A 63 14.66 47.70 -13.86
C ILE A 63 14.21 47.07 -12.55
N ARG A 64 13.88 47.89 -11.53
CA ARG A 64 13.41 47.37 -10.23
C ARG A 64 12.12 46.55 -10.34
N ALA A 65 11.20 46.96 -11.22
CA ALA A 65 9.99 46.19 -11.48
C ALA A 65 10.34 44.80 -12.05
N LEU A 66 11.18 44.75 -13.09
CA LEU A 66 11.63 43.50 -13.71
C LEU A 66 12.43 42.61 -12.74
N GLU A 67 13.29 43.19 -11.90
CA GLU A 67 14.01 42.46 -10.85
C GLU A 67 13.05 41.82 -9.84
N ASN A 68 11.97 42.51 -9.48
CA ASN A 68 10.93 41.97 -8.60
C ASN A 68 10.10 40.87 -9.28
N GLU A 69 9.82 40.99 -10.59
CA GLU A 69 9.14 39.92 -11.33
C GLU A 69 10.00 38.67 -11.45
N LEU A 70 11.31 38.84 -11.70
CA LEU A 70 12.26 37.73 -11.78
C LEU A 70 12.50 37.08 -10.41
N ARG A 71 12.48 37.87 -9.34
CA ARG A 71 12.51 37.39 -7.95
C ARG A 71 11.23 36.70 -7.51
N ARG A 72 10.14 36.76 -8.27
CA ARG A 72 8.99 35.89 -8.00
C ARG A 72 9.45 34.47 -8.32
N ASP A 73 9.97 33.82 -7.29
CA ASP A 73 10.45 32.43 -7.23
C ASP A 73 9.34 31.40 -7.52
N ASP A 74 8.33 31.75 -8.31
CA ASP A 74 7.16 30.93 -8.59
C ASP A 74 7.58 29.66 -9.34
N ALA A 75 8.58 29.75 -10.22
CA ALA A 75 9.20 28.59 -10.85
C ALA A 75 9.88 27.67 -9.82
N ILE A 76 10.64 28.23 -8.87
CA ILE A 76 11.33 27.44 -7.83
C ILE A 76 10.30 26.80 -6.89
N LYS A 77 9.25 27.53 -6.49
CA LYS A 77 8.15 27.02 -5.67
C LYS A 77 7.42 25.88 -6.37
N LEU A 78 7.13 26.03 -7.66
CA LEU A 78 6.50 25.00 -8.46
C LEU A 78 7.37 23.74 -8.53
N VAL A 79 8.66 23.89 -8.85
CA VAL A 79 9.62 22.77 -8.88
C VAL A 79 9.69 22.07 -7.53
N ASN A 80 9.77 22.82 -6.42
CA ASN A 80 9.79 22.24 -5.08
C ASN A 80 8.46 21.58 -4.69
N SER A 81 7.33 22.06 -5.21
CA SER A 81 6.03 21.43 -5.02
C SER A 81 5.96 20.09 -5.75
N LEU A 82 6.31 20.08 -7.03
CA LEU A 82 6.32 18.87 -7.85
C LEU A 82 7.31 17.83 -7.31
N LYS A 83 8.49 18.27 -6.84
CA LYS A 83 9.47 17.39 -6.21
C LYS A 83 8.88 16.64 -5.01
N ARG A 84 8.20 17.35 -4.10
CA ARG A 84 7.55 16.72 -2.93
C ARG A 84 6.44 15.76 -3.32
N GLU A 85 5.67 16.08 -4.37
CA GLU A 85 4.62 15.21 -4.88
C GLU A 85 5.22 13.92 -5.46
N ILE A 86 6.30 14.01 -6.23
CA ILE A 86 7.04 12.85 -6.76
C ILE A 86 7.58 11.98 -5.63
N GLU A 87 8.22 12.58 -4.62
CA GLU A 87 8.71 11.86 -3.44
C GLU A 87 7.57 11.16 -2.68
N SER A 88 6.42 11.81 -2.54
CA SER A 88 5.23 11.22 -1.91
C SER A 88 4.67 10.06 -2.72
N MET A 89 4.61 10.18 -4.05
CA MET A 89 4.15 9.10 -4.93
C MET A 89 5.13 7.91 -4.89
N GLN A 90 6.43 8.17 -4.87
CA GLN A 90 7.45 7.13 -4.75
C GLN A 90 7.29 6.34 -3.45
N ALA A 91 7.15 7.02 -2.31
CA ALA A 91 6.93 6.37 -1.02
C ALA A 91 5.66 5.51 -1.00
N ALA A 92 4.58 5.95 -1.67
CA ALA A 92 3.36 5.18 -1.80
C ALA A 92 3.52 3.92 -2.67
N VAL A 93 4.31 4.00 -3.75
CA VAL A 93 4.64 2.85 -4.60
C VAL A 93 5.51 1.84 -3.83
N ASP A 94 6.53 2.31 -3.10
CA ASP A 94 7.41 1.45 -2.32
C ASP A 94 6.64 0.66 -1.26
N LEU A 95 5.69 1.31 -0.56
CA LEU A 95 4.82 0.65 0.41
C LEU A 95 3.97 -0.45 -0.26
N ARG A 96 3.32 -0.14 -1.40
CA ARG A 96 2.52 -1.13 -2.15
C ARG A 96 3.35 -2.31 -2.64
N LEU A 97 4.60 -2.09 -3.02
CA LEU A 97 5.51 -3.15 -3.44
C LEU A 97 5.85 -4.10 -2.28
N VAL A 98 6.07 -3.56 -1.08
CA VAL A 98 6.28 -4.38 0.13
C VAL A 98 5.04 -5.21 0.45
N ASP A 99 3.84 -4.62 0.37
CA ASP A 99 2.58 -5.34 0.60
C ASP A 99 2.33 -6.43 -0.45
N TYR A 100 2.63 -6.16 -1.71
CA TYR A 100 2.55 -7.15 -2.79
C TYR A 100 3.45 -8.37 -2.51
N LYS A 101 4.72 -8.13 -2.15
CA LYS A 101 5.66 -9.21 -1.82
C LYS A 101 5.22 -10.03 -0.60
N ARG A 102 4.63 -9.36 0.40
CA ARG A 102 4.04 -10.05 1.57
C ARG A 102 2.88 -10.94 1.15
N MET A 103 1.97 -10.43 0.33
CA MET A 103 0.81 -11.19 -0.15
C MET A 103 1.21 -12.37 -1.04
N GLU A 104 2.25 -12.21 -1.86
CA GLU A 104 2.81 -13.30 -2.68
C GLU A 104 3.36 -14.43 -1.81
N TYR A 105 4.08 -14.09 -0.74
CA TYR A 105 4.53 -15.07 0.26
C TYR A 105 3.35 -15.77 0.94
N GLU A 106 2.35 -15.03 1.42
CA GLU A 106 1.16 -15.60 2.05
C GLU A 106 0.43 -16.56 1.10
N LEU A 107 0.26 -16.20 -0.17
CA LEU A 107 -0.35 -17.05 -1.19
C LEU A 107 0.43 -18.35 -1.39
N SER A 108 1.77 -18.28 -1.40
CA SER A 108 2.63 -19.47 -1.46
C SER A 108 2.42 -20.38 -0.25
N THR A 109 2.36 -19.82 0.97
CA THR A 109 2.10 -20.61 2.18
C THR A 109 0.72 -21.27 2.19
N VAL A 110 -0.31 -20.58 1.67
CA VAL A 110 -1.66 -21.13 1.56
C VAL A 110 -1.69 -22.30 0.56
N ARG A 111 -1.01 -22.16 -0.58
CA ARG A 111 -0.87 -23.25 -1.57
C ARG A 111 -0.15 -24.46 -1.00
N GLU A 112 0.88 -24.26 -0.17
CA GLU A 112 1.56 -25.35 0.54
C GLU A 112 0.63 -26.08 1.50
N LYS A 113 -0.10 -25.33 2.34
CA LYS A 113 -1.07 -25.91 3.28
C LYS A 113 -2.18 -26.66 2.55
N GLU A 114 -2.66 -26.14 1.43
CA GLU A 114 -3.65 -26.82 0.58
C GLU A 114 -3.12 -28.16 0.06
N ARG A 115 -1.86 -28.20 -0.41
CA ARG A 115 -1.22 -29.45 -0.85
C ARG A 115 -1.09 -30.45 0.30
N MET A 116 -0.70 -30.00 1.49
CA MET A 116 -0.62 -30.85 2.69
C MET A 116 -1.98 -31.42 3.09
N TRP A 117 -3.03 -30.60 3.14
CA TRP A 117 -4.37 -31.07 3.48
C TRP A 117 -4.94 -32.03 2.43
N LYS A 118 -4.62 -31.87 1.15
CA LYS A 118 -5.00 -32.85 0.12
C LYS A 118 -4.35 -34.21 0.36
N LEU A 119 -3.08 -34.25 0.72
CA LEU A 119 -2.39 -35.49 1.05
C LEU A 119 -2.97 -36.15 2.31
N GLU A 120 -3.22 -35.37 3.37
CA GLU A 120 -3.84 -35.85 4.60
C GLU A 120 -5.24 -36.42 4.33
N LYS A 121 -6.04 -35.72 3.50
CA LYS A 121 -7.38 -36.17 3.09
C LYS A 121 -7.31 -37.54 2.41
N VAL A 122 -6.43 -37.72 1.42
CA VAL A 122 -6.28 -39.01 0.71
C VAL A 122 -5.89 -40.13 1.66
N GLU A 123 -4.98 -39.85 2.61
CA GLU A 123 -4.57 -40.85 3.60
C GLU A 123 -5.70 -41.23 4.57
N LEU A 124 -6.54 -40.26 4.96
CA LEU A 124 -7.72 -40.53 5.77
C LEU A 124 -8.79 -41.32 5.00
N GLU A 125 -9.03 -41.01 3.73
CA GLU A 125 -9.93 -41.77 2.85
C GLU A 125 -9.46 -43.22 2.69
N ARG A 126 -8.14 -43.43 2.53
CA ARG A 126 -7.52 -44.77 2.48
C ARG A 126 -7.78 -45.54 3.77
N LYS A 127 -7.51 -44.94 4.93
CA LYS A 127 -7.75 -45.55 6.25
C LYS A 127 -9.22 -45.86 6.50
N LEU A 128 -10.12 -45.00 6.03
CA LEU A 128 -11.56 -45.23 6.13
C LEU A 128 -11.97 -46.45 5.31
N SER A 129 -11.51 -46.53 4.05
CA SER A 129 -11.77 -47.67 3.16
C SER A 129 -11.28 -49.00 3.73
N GLU A 130 -10.08 -49.02 4.36
CA GLU A 130 -9.57 -50.20 5.07
C GLU A 130 -10.49 -50.64 6.22
N ARG A 131 -10.95 -49.68 7.04
CA ARG A 131 -11.88 -49.98 8.14
C ARG A 131 -13.22 -50.50 7.63
N GLU A 132 -13.75 -49.92 6.55
CA GLU A 132 -14.99 -50.39 5.91
C GLU A 132 -14.85 -51.83 5.40
N ALA A 133 -13.69 -52.20 4.85
CA ALA A 133 -13.43 -53.59 4.45
C ALA A 133 -13.45 -54.55 5.64
N VAL A 134 -12.87 -54.15 6.79
CA VAL A 134 -12.93 -54.94 8.03
C VAL A 134 -14.37 -55.09 8.53
N PHE A 135 -15.16 -54.02 8.53
CA PHE A 135 -16.57 -54.09 8.93
C PHE A 135 -17.37 -55.06 8.04
N ARG A 136 -17.18 -54.99 6.71
CA ARG A 136 -17.83 -55.94 5.78
C ARG A 136 -17.42 -57.39 6.06
N ALA A 137 -16.16 -57.65 6.38
CA ALA A 137 -15.69 -58.99 6.74
C ALA A 137 -16.35 -59.49 8.03
N ILE A 138 -16.44 -58.65 9.06
CA ILE A 138 -17.11 -58.98 10.33
C ILE A 138 -18.60 -59.29 10.11
N GLU A 139 -19.30 -58.50 9.29
CA GLU A 139 -20.70 -58.74 8.96
C GLU A 139 -20.91 -60.07 8.22
N SER A 140 -20.01 -60.42 7.30
CA SER A 140 -20.02 -61.72 6.62
C SER A 140 -19.85 -62.88 7.61
N ILE A 141 -18.87 -62.77 8.51
CA ILE A 141 -18.62 -63.76 9.57
C ILE A 141 -19.85 -63.90 10.48
N LYS A 142 -20.42 -62.77 10.93
CA LYS A 142 -21.63 -62.77 11.77
C LYS A 142 -22.80 -63.47 11.08
N ARG A 143 -22.99 -63.25 9.78
CA ARG A 143 -24.05 -63.89 8.99
C ARG A 143 -23.84 -65.41 8.90
N GLU A 144 -22.61 -65.85 8.64
CA GLU A 144 -22.25 -67.27 8.56
C GLU A 144 -22.46 -67.98 9.90
N PHE A 145 -21.93 -67.43 11.00
CA PHE A 145 -22.15 -67.96 12.35
C PHE A 145 -23.62 -67.96 12.75
N GLY A 146 -24.39 -66.94 12.35
CA GLY A 146 -25.84 -66.90 12.58
C GLY A 146 -26.56 -68.08 11.93
N GLY A 147 -26.22 -68.40 10.67
CA GLY A 147 -26.78 -69.56 9.96
C GLY A 147 -26.36 -70.90 10.57
N GLN A 148 -25.08 -71.03 10.97
CA GLN A 148 -24.59 -72.22 11.68
C GLN A 148 -25.33 -72.47 12.99
N LEU A 149 -25.59 -71.40 13.76
CA LEU A 149 -26.30 -71.48 15.04
C LEU A 149 -27.77 -71.87 14.85
N GLU A 150 -28.44 -71.31 13.84
CA GLU A 150 -29.82 -71.68 13.49
C GLU A 150 -29.92 -73.15 13.06
N GLN A 151 -28.97 -73.62 12.24
CA GLN A 151 -28.90 -75.02 11.83
C GLN A 151 -28.70 -75.97 13.02
N LEU A 152 -27.79 -75.62 13.94
CA LEU A 152 -27.56 -76.38 15.17
C LEU A 152 -28.82 -76.41 16.06
N ASN A 153 -29.49 -75.26 16.22
CA ASN A 153 -30.73 -75.16 16.99
C ASN A 153 -31.82 -76.08 16.42
N ASN A 154 -31.95 -76.13 15.09
CA ASN A 154 -32.91 -77.01 14.40
C ASN A 154 -32.58 -78.50 14.60
N GLN A 155 -31.31 -78.90 14.69
CA GLN A 155 -30.94 -80.28 15.01
C GLN A 155 -31.31 -80.68 16.44
N ILE A 156 -31.11 -79.77 17.40
CA ILE A 156 -31.40 -80.01 18.82
C ILE A 156 -32.92 -80.06 19.05
N THR A 157 -33.69 -79.21 18.37
CA THR A 157 -35.15 -79.09 18.56
C THR A 157 -35.98 -79.99 17.63
N GLY A 158 -35.49 -80.33 16.45
CA GLY A 158 -36.23 -81.07 15.41
C GLY A 158 -36.15 -82.61 15.50
N GLY A 159 -35.28 -83.16 16.36
CA GLY A 159 -35.02 -84.62 16.43
C GLY A 159 -35.59 -85.35 17.65
N ARG A 160 -36.21 -84.64 18.61
CA ARG A 160 -36.85 -85.27 19.77
C ARG A 160 -38.24 -84.67 19.93
N PRO A 161 -39.32 -85.47 19.96
CA PRO A 161 -40.61 -84.96 20.42
C PRO A 161 -40.37 -84.35 21.81
N PRO A 162 -40.99 -83.21 22.15
CA PRO A 162 -40.90 -82.65 23.49
C PRO A 162 -41.21 -83.79 24.45
N ARG A 163 -40.20 -84.28 25.19
CA ARG A 163 -40.50 -85.08 26.37
C ARG A 163 -41.23 -84.11 27.26
N MET A 164 -42.56 -84.24 27.28
CA MET A 164 -43.42 -83.65 28.28
C MET A 164 -43.00 -84.21 29.63
N LEU A 165 -41.88 -83.71 30.16
CA LEU A 165 -41.60 -83.76 31.57
C LEU A 165 -42.46 -82.67 32.16
N SER A 166 -43.70 -83.05 32.45
CA SER A 166 -44.57 -82.41 33.43
C SER A 166 -43.79 -82.32 34.73
N ALA A 167 -43.08 -81.21 34.93
CA ALA A 167 -42.54 -80.82 36.22
C ALA A 167 -43.62 -80.03 36.98
N PRO A 168 -43.71 -80.19 38.31
CA PRO A 168 -44.80 -79.66 39.14
C PRO A 168 -44.73 -78.12 39.25
N PRO A 169 -45.83 -77.46 39.66
CA PRO A 169 -45.81 -76.03 39.96
C PRO A 169 -44.84 -75.77 41.11
N LEU A 170 -43.76 -75.02 40.85
CA LEU A 170 -42.92 -74.49 41.91
C LEU A 170 -43.45 -73.14 42.34
N SER A 171 -43.74 -73.10 43.64
CA SER A 171 -44.33 -72.02 44.41
C SER A 171 -43.58 -70.71 44.31
N ASP A 172 -44.36 -69.65 44.54
CA ASP A 172 -43.96 -68.29 44.86
C ASP A 172 -42.74 -68.22 45.78
N LEU A 173 -41.70 -67.50 45.35
CA LEU A 173 -40.71 -66.92 46.25
C LEU A 173 -40.16 -65.61 45.69
N CYS A 174 -40.76 -64.56 46.25
CA CYS A 174 -40.33 -63.18 46.42
C CYS A 174 -38.81 -62.86 46.39
N LEU A 175 -38.53 -61.69 45.77
CA LEU A 175 -37.51 -60.67 46.11
C LEU A 175 -36.04 -60.89 45.67
N PRO A 176 -35.19 -59.83 45.64
CA PRO A 176 -35.45 -58.38 45.53
C PRO A 176 -34.71 -57.70 44.36
N SER A 177 -35.19 -56.49 44.05
CA SER A 177 -34.56 -55.49 43.18
C SER A 177 -33.17 -55.07 43.67
N PRO A 178 -32.15 -54.94 42.79
CA PRO A 178 -30.98 -54.13 43.06
C PRO A 178 -31.19 -52.70 42.55
N SER A 179 -31.14 -51.80 43.51
CA SER A 179 -30.88 -50.38 43.39
C SER A 179 -29.44 -50.10 42.92
N GLN A 180 -29.16 -48.81 42.66
CA GLN A 180 -27.89 -48.12 42.34
C GLN A 180 -27.77 -47.78 40.85
N SER A 181 -27.56 -46.53 40.41
CA SER A 181 -27.48 -45.18 41.00
C SER A 181 -27.33 -44.21 39.81
N PRO A 182 -27.71 -42.92 39.94
CA PRO A 182 -27.53 -41.94 38.87
C PRO A 182 -26.14 -41.30 38.98
N THR A 183 -25.27 -41.50 37.99
CA THR A 183 -24.03 -40.72 37.87
C THR A 183 -24.25 -39.56 36.91
N THR A 184 -24.48 -38.40 37.51
CA THR A 184 -24.35 -37.07 36.91
C THR A 184 -22.91 -36.83 36.48
N MET A 185 -22.69 -36.55 35.19
CA MET A 185 -21.51 -35.83 34.69
C MET A 185 -22.07 -34.65 33.89
N GLN A 186 -22.31 -33.51 34.55
CA GLN A 186 -21.52 -32.29 34.34
C GLN A 186 -21.00 -32.14 32.90
N SER A 187 -21.90 -31.70 32.02
CA SER A 187 -21.56 -30.80 30.93
C SER A 187 -21.39 -29.42 31.54
N ASP A 188 -20.15 -28.97 31.67
CA ASP A 188 -19.74 -27.56 31.57
C ASP A 188 -18.25 -27.47 31.84
N GLN A 189 -17.44 -27.43 30.78
CA GLN A 189 -16.24 -26.60 30.80
C GLN A 189 -15.85 -26.21 29.37
N CYS A 190 -16.04 -24.92 29.13
CA CYS A 190 -15.60 -24.19 27.97
C CYS A 190 -14.10 -24.44 27.73
N ALA A 191 -13.75 -24.99 26.58
CA ALA A 191 -12.39 -24.87 26.06
C ALA A 191 -12.18 -23.40 25.67
N SER A 192 -11.67 -22.64 26.63
CA SER A 192 -11.11 -21.31 26.39
C SER A 192 -9.91 -21.48 25.46
N THR A 193 -10.05 -20.99 24.24
CA THR A 193 -8.97 -20.83 23.28
C THR A 193 -7.93 -19.87 23.86
N VAL A 194 -6.90 -20.42 24.52
CA VAL A 194 -5.69 -19.66 24.82
C VAL A 194 -4.87 -19.60 23.54
N ILE A 195 -4.99 -18.48 22.85
CA ILE A 195 -4.07 -18.04 21.81
C ILE A 195 -2.69 -17.88 22.48
N PRO A 196 -1.62 -18.56 22.00
CA PRO A 196 -0.28 -18.20 22.42
C PRO A 196 0.09 -16.88 21.74
N THR A 197 -0.04 -15.79 22.48
CA THR A 197 0.64 -14.53 22.16
C THR A 197 2.13 -14.74 22.41
N VAL A 198 2.85 -15.20 21.39
CA VAL A 198 4.30 -15.07 21.32
C VAL A 198 4.60 -13.67 20.79
N THR A 199 4.56 -12.70 21.70
CA THR A 199 5.23 -11.42 21.50
C THR A 199 6.69 -11.62 21.87
N THR A 200 7.50 -11.93 20.86
CA THR A 200 8.95 -11.77 20.96
C THR A 200 9.37 -10.81 19.86
N CYS A 201 9.58 -9.55 20.23
CA CYS A 201 10.31 -8.60 19.42
C CYS A 201 11.78 -9.07 19.34
N PRO A 202 12.38 -9.24 18.15
CA PRO A 202 13.81 -9.07 18.02
C PRO A 202 14.10 -7.58 17.84
N SER A 203 14.84 -7.06 18.81
CA SER A 203 15.51 -5.77 18.74
C SER A 203 16.33 -5.69 17.45
N ILE A 204 16.04 -4.67 16.64
CA ILE A 204 16.93 -4.20 15.58
C ILE A 204 18.20 -3.68 16.25
N GLY A 205 19.33 -4.34 16.01
CA GLY A 205 20.62 -3.88 16.53
C GLY A 205 21.76 -4.77 16.08
N ALA A 206 22.55 -4.25 15.13
CA ALA A 206 23.83 -4.75 14.62
C ALA A 206 23.78 -5.90 13.61
N LEU A 207 23.60 -5.54 12.33
CA LEU A 207 24.31 -6.25 11.25
C LEU A 207 25.66 -5.56 11.08
N THR A 208 26.68 -6.21 11.63
CA THR A 208 28.08 -6.05 11.24
C THR A 208 28.30 -6.70 9.87
N ASP A 209 29.11 -6.03 9.06
CA ASP A 209 29.84 -6.49 7.88
C ASP A 209 29.83 -8.01 7.63
N ILE A 210 29.24 -8.41 6.52
CA ILE A 210 29.61 -9.64 5.82
C ILE A 210 29.96 -9.24 4.40
N THR A 211 31.26 -9.25 4.16
CA THR A 211 31.94 -9.16 2.88
C THR A 211 31.48 -10.25 1.92
N GLU A 212 31.42 -9.86 0.65
CA GLU A 212 31.48 -10.65 -0.58
C GLU A 212 31.94 -12.11 -0.41
N LEU A 213 31.19 -13.04 -1.00
CA LEU A 213 31.73 -14.12 -1.85
C LEU A 213 30.56 -14.80 -2.60
N GLU A 214 30.57 -14.58 -3.90
CA GLU A 214 30.07 -15.41 -5.01
C GLU A 214 29.15 -16.59 -4.67
N LEU A 215 27.89 -16.52 -5.11
CA LEU A 215 27.19 -17.69 -5.63
C LEU A 215 26.40 -17.26 -6.87
N ILE A 216 27.08 -17.35 -8.02
CA ILE A 216 26.49 -17.34 -9.35
C ILE A 216 25.88 -18.73 -9.54
N ASP A 217 24.61 -18.90 -9.20
CA ASP A 217 23.82 -20.02 -9.71
C ASP A 217 23.04 -19.52 -10.93
N SER A 218 23.68 -19.69 -12.07
CA SER A 218 23.05 -19.65 -13.39
C SER A 218 22.05 -20.79 -13.51
N TYR A 219 20.76 -20.49 -13.35
CA TYR A 219 19.70 -21.31 -13.93
C TYR A 219 19.33 -20.68 -15.28
N GLU A 220 20.01 -21.15 -16.32
CA GLU A 220 19.40 -21.28 -17.64
C GLU A 220 18.25 -22.28 -17.53
N ASP A 221 17.10 -21.89 -18.06
CA ASP A 221 16.00 -22.71 -18.60
C ASP A 221 14.66 -22.05 -18.26
N THR A 222 14.38 -20.97 -18.96
CA THR A 222 12.99 -20.64 -19.29
C THR A 222 12.82 -20.85 -20.78
N GLU A 223 12.32 -22.04 -21.11
CA GLU A 223 11.73 -22.33 -22.40
C GLU A 223 10.77 -21.19 -22.76
N THR A 224 11.15 -20.42 -23.77
CA THR A 224 10.26 -19.50 -24.46
C THR A 224 9.16 -20.32 -25.12
N SER A 225 8.04 -20.47 -24.43
CA SER A 225 6.79 -20.91 -25.02
C SER A 225 6.36 -19.83 -26.03
N GLU A 226 6.64 -20.11 -27.31
CA GLU A 226 6.12 -19.37 -28.45
C GLU A 226 4.59 -19.49 -28.48
N CYS A 227 3.91 -18.55 -27.83
CA CYS A 227 2.50 -18.30 -28.11
C CYS A 227 2.40 -17.67 -29.50
N ASN A 228 2.23 -18.50 -30.54
CA ASN A 228 1.77 -18.07 -31.86
C ASN A 228 0.44 -17.33 -31.70
N VAL A 229 0.49 -16.01 -31.65
CA VAL A 229 -0.67 -15.14 -31.85
C VAL A 229 -0.80 -14.96 -33.36
N ASP A 230 -1.71 -15.74 -33.96
CA ASP A 230 -2.22 -15.47 -35.31
C ASP A 230 -2.84 -14.07 -35.33
N ILE A 231 -2.06 -13.09 -35.77
CA ILE A 231 -2.56 -11.77 -36.13
C ILE A 231 -3.34 -11.97 -37.44
N MET A 232 -4.66 -12.10 -37.32
CA MET A 232 -5.57 -12.01 -38.45
C MET A 232 -5.30 -10.70 -39.20
N ALA A 233 -4.84 -10.85 -40.44
CA ALA A 233 -4.70 -9.78 -41.41
C ALA A 233 -6.05 -9.07 -41.60
N ILE A 234 -6.14 -7.82 -41.16
CA ILE A 234 -7.21 -6.91 -41.55
C ILE A 234 -6.87 -6.43 -42.95
N GLY A 235 -7.66 -6.89 -43.93
CA GLY A 235 -7.48 -6.56 -45.33
C GLY A 235 -7.66 -5.06 -45.60
N GLU A 236 -6.66 -4.48 -46.27
CA GLU A 236 -6.78 -3.20 -46.97
C GLU A 236 -7.78 -3.36 -48.13
N GLN A 237 -8.96 -2.74 -48.01
CA GLN A 237 -9.78 -2.46 -49.18
C GLN A 237 -9.32 -1.15 -49.82
N THR A 238 -8.69 -1.30 -50.97
CA THR A 238 -8.33 -0.22 -51.89
C THR A 238 -9.61 0.40 -52.48
N LEU A 239 -9.92 1.63 -52.08
CA LEU A 239 -10.92 2.47 -52.76
C LEU A 239 -10.35 2.94 -54.10
N GLN A 240 -10.94 2.47 -55.21
CA GLN A 240 -10.77 3.09 -56.52
C GLN A 240 -11.61 4.38 -56.61
N PRO A 241 -11.07 5.48 -57.15
CA PRO A 241 -11.86 6.65 -57.50
C PRO A 241 -12.50 6.49 -58.89
N HIS A 242 -13.79 6.80 -58.98
CA HIS A 242 -14.49 7.10 -60.24
C HIS A 242 -14.29 8.57 -60.63
#